data_AF-A0A3Q8ZSE2-F1
#
_entry.id   AF-A0A3Q8ZSE2-F1
#
_cell.length_a   1.000
_cell.length_b   1.000
_cell.length_c   1.000
_cell.angle_alpha   90.00
_cell.angle_beta   90.00
_cell.angle_gamma   90.00
#
_symmetry.space_group_name_H-M   'P 1'
#
loop_
_entity.id
_entity.type
_entity.pdbx_description
1 polymer ?
#
loop_
_entity_poly.entity_id
_entity_poly.type
_entity_poly.pdbx_seq_one_letter_code
_entity_poly.pdbx_strand_id
1 'polypeptide(L)'
;MLDKTEQQVEKDKCLVFEKTMRATIQPYWHLVERRESDLLKKYITVVQFQTYGTVSSFVASALGKACLDGRVFCSPGEPTVDAAFSALKSDYYCYLKNRDVKSENLRNCLKEEKIRKSQLAKYWANLPKGKTDWCIGNAFGRNFPPFQVLSSCVADDIGIQCFKHARQCRAG
;
A
#
# COMPACT_ATOMS: atom_id res chain seq x y z
N MET A 1 -34.10 -18.76 -5.25
CA MET A 1 -33.20 -19.63 -4.48
C MET A 1 -32.39 -20.39 -5.51
N LEU A 2 -31.05 -20.25 -5.56
CA LEU A 2 -30.23 -20.89 -6.59
C LEU A 2 -30.35 -22.42 -6.47
N ASP A 3 -30.47 -23.12 -7.59
CA ASP A 3 -30.49 -24.59 -7.58
C ASP A 3 -29.11 -25.18 -7.23
N LYS A 4 -29.02 -26.49 -6.96
CA LYS A 4 -27.75 -27.14 -6.57
C LYS A 4 -26.64 -27.01 -7.62
N THR A 5 -27.01 -26.99 -8.89
CA THR A 5 -26.09 -26.84 -10.02
C THR A 5 -25.57 -25.39 -10.07
N GLU A 6 -26.46 -24.41 -9.94
CA GLU A 6 -26.09 -22.99 -9.88
C GLU A 6 -25.20 -22.70 -8.66
N GLN A 7 -25.50 -23.28 -7.50
CA GLN A 7 -24.65 -23.16 -6.30
C GLN A 7 -23.26 -23.76 -6.50
N GLN A 8 -23.17 -24.90 -7.19
CA GLN A 8 -21.88 -25.54 -7.49
C GLN A 8 -21.07 -24.71 -8.50
N VAL A 9 -21.72 -24.16 -9.52
CA VAL A 9 -21.08 -23.26 -10.51
C VAL A 9 -20.51 -22.01 -9.83
N GLU A 10 -21.27 -21.37 -8.93
CA GLU A 10 -20.77 -20.21 -8.17
C GLU A 10 -19.59 -20.58 -7.28
N LYS A 11 -19.67 -21.72 -6.57
CA LYS A 11 -18.57 -22.23 -5.75
C LYS A 11 -17.29 -22.46 -6.57
N ASP A 12 -17.42 -23.02 -7.77
CA ASP A 12 -16.28 -23.28 -8.65
C ASP A 12 -15.65 -21.99 -9.19
N LYS A 13 -16.46 -20.99 -9.57
CA LYS A 13 -15.96 -19.65 -9.93
C LYS A 13 -15.15 -19.04 -8.79
N CYS A 14 -15.64 -19.17 -7.57
CA CYS A 14 -14.95 -18.67 -6.39
C CYS A 14 -13.61 -19.39 -6.15
N LEU A 15 -13.56 -20.72 -6.28
CA LEU A 15 -12.32 -21.47 -6.14
C LEU A 15 -11.29 -21.13 -7.23
N VAL A 16 -11.75 -20.87 -8.46
CA VAL A 16 -10.87 -20.39 -9.54
C VAL A 16 -10.30 -19.02 -9.19
N PHE A 17 -11.13 -18.09 -8.72
CA PHE A 17 -10.67 -16.77 -8.27
C PHE A 17 -9.62 -16.88 -7.17
N GLU A 18 -9.87 -17.71 -6.15
CA GLU A 18 -8.93 -17.93 -5.03
C GLU A 18 -7.58 -18.49 -5.50
N LYS A 19 -7.60 -19.46 -6.42
CA LYS A 19 -6.38 -20.04 -7.01
C LYS A 19 -5.59 -19.00 -7.81
N THR A 20 -6.28 -18.22 -8.65
CA THR A 20 -5.64 -17.15 -9.42
C THR A 20 -5.04 -16.10 -8.48
N MET A 21 -5.81 -15.64 -7.50
CA MET A 21 -5.35 -14.63 -6.54
C MET A 21 -4.11 -15.11 -5.79
N ARG A 22 -4.12 -16.36 -5.30
CA ARG A 22 -2.94 -16.98 -4.67
C ARG A 22 -1.72 -16.88 -5.57
N ALA A 23 -1.83 -17.30 -6.82
CA ALA A 23 -0.70 -17.27 -7.76
C ALA A 23 -0.20 -15.84 -8.01
N THR A 24 -1.11 -14.85 -8.10
CA THR A 24 -0.76 -13.44 -8.27
C THR A 24 0.00 -12.86 -7.08
N ILE A 25 -0.41 -13.18 -5.85
CA ILE A 25 0.15 -12.56 -4.65
C ILE A 25 1.34 -13.33 -4.06
N GLN A 26 1.48 -14.63 -4.36
CA GLN A 26 2.53 -15.50 -3.83
C GLN A 26 3.95 -14.96 -4.01
N PRO A 27 4.34 -14.38 -5.18
CA PRO A 27 5.68 -13.82 -5.36
C PRO A 27 6.03 -12.73 -4.34
N TYR A 28 5.03 -12.05 -3.77
CA TYR A 28 5.19 -10.88 -2.91
C TYR A 28 5.01 -11.19 -1.41
N TRP A 29 4.72 -12.43 -1.03
CA TRP A 29 4.51 -12.81 0.38
C TRP A 29 5.68 -12.46 1.31
N HIS A 30 6.90 -12.50 0.79
CA HIS A 30 8.11 -12.15 1.53
C HIS A 30 8.16 -10.67 1.96
N LEU A 31 7.34 -9.80 1.36
CA LEU A 31 7.27 -8.38 1.68
C LEU A 31 6.39 -8.08 2.91
N VAL A 32 5.51 -9.00 3.28
CA VAL A 32 4.61 -8.86 4.43
C VAL A 32 5.41 -8.93 5.72
N GLU A 33 5.25 -7.94 6.61
CA GLU A 33 6.01 -7.87 7.85
C GLU A 33 5.78 -9.10 8.74
N ARG A 34 6.77 -9.47 9.57
CA ARG A 34 6.68 -10.68 10.43
C ARG A 34 5.40 -10.73 11.29
N ARG A 35 4.91 -9.57 11.78
CA ARG A 35 3.67 -9.49 12.58
C ARG A 35 2.41 -9.80 11.76
N GLU A 36 2.41 -9.42 10.49
CA GLU A 36 1.33 -9.70 9.54
C GLU A 36 1.50 -11.10 8.89
N SER A 37 2.72 -11.63 8.91
CA SER A 37 3.08 -12.97 8.40
C SER A 37 2.39 -14.11 9.15
N ASP A 38 2.13 -13.97 10.45
CA ASP A 38 1.44 -15.04 11.20
C ASP A 38 -0.06 -15.13 10.82
N LEU A 39 -0.69 -13.99 10.51
CA LEU A 39 -2.01 -13.96 9.88
C LEU A 39 -1.94 -14.57 8.47
N LEU A 40 -0.94 -14.19 7.69
CA LEU A 40 -0.69 -14.74 6.35
C LEU A 40 -0.56 -16.27 6.37
N LYS A 41 0.25 -16.83 7.28
CA LYS A 41 0.47 -18.27 7.43
C LYS A 41 -0.81 -19.03 7.74
N LYS A 42 -1.71 -18.45 8.55
CA LYS A 42 -3.03 -19.05 8.84
C LYS A 42 -3.89 -19.21 7.58
N TYR A 43 -3.75 -18.29 6.63
CA TYR A 43 -4.49 -18.30 5.37
C TYR A 43 -3.77 -19.04 4.24
N ILE A 44 -2.45 -19.22 4.30
CA ILE A 44 -1.69 -19.93 3.24
C ILE A 44 -1.92 -21.45 3.27
N THR A 45 -2.26 -22.03 4.42
CA THR A 45 -2.34 -23.49 4.61
C THR A 45 -3.57 -24.16 3.98
N VAL A 46 -4.67 -23.44 3.76
CA VAL A 46 -5.89 -24.01 3.17
C VAL A 46 -6.50 -23.02 2.18
N VAL A 47 -6.74 -23.46 0.94
CA VAL A 47 -7.52 -22.69 -0.04
C VAL A 47 -8.99 -22.79 0.34
N GLN A 48 -9.48 -21.87 1.18
CA GLN A 48 -10.91 -21.73 1.49
C GLN A 48 -11.49 -20.53 0.74
N PHE A 49 -12.82 -20.50 0.62
CA PHE A 49 -13.52 -19.36 0.06
C PHE A 49 -13.11 -18.04 0.77
N GLN A 50 -12.85 -16.97 0.01
CA GLN A 50 -12.44 -15.63 0.48
C GLN A 50 -11.06 -15.52 1.13
N THR A 51 -10.24 -16.57 1.11
CA THR A 51 -8.95 -16.62 1.81
C THR A 51 -7.94 -15.65 1.21
N TYR A 52 -7.59 -15.85 -0.06
CA TYR A 52 -6.62 -15.03 -0.77
C TYR A 52 -7.22 -13.71 -1.23
N GLY A 53 -8.55 -13.63 -1.41
CA GLY A 53 -9.25 -12.35 -1.53
C GLY A 53 -8.95 -11.43 -0.33
N THR A 54 -9.11 -11.93 0.90
CA THR A 54 -8.84 -11.17 2.13
C THR A 54 -7.35 -10.89 2.31
N VAL A 55 -6.49 -11.88 2.07
CA VAL A 55 -5.04 -11.73 2.21
C VAL A 55 -4.46 -10.75 1.20
N SER A 56 -5.07 -10.62 0.02
CA SER A 56 -4.56 -9.77 -1.06
C SER A 56 -4.32 -8.33 -0.62
N SER A 57 -5.20 -7.73 0.21
CA SER A 57 -5.01 -6.36 0.70
C SER A 57 -3.77 -6.19 1.58
N PHE A 58 -3.42 -7.18 2.40
CA PHE A 58 -2.19 -7.13 3.21
C PHE A 58 -0.94 -7.20 2.31
N VAL A 59 -0.96 -8.12 1.34
CA VAL A 59 0.16 -8.28 0.40
C VAL A 59 0.29 -7.07 -0.53
N ALA A 60 -0.84 -6.51 -0.99
CA ALA A 60 -0.87 -5.29 -1.79
C ALA A 60 -0.32 -4.09 -1.00
N SER A 61 -0.76 -3.89 0.24
CA SER A 61 -0.21 -2.84 1.11
C SER A 61 1.31 -3.00 1.32
N ALA A 62 1.78 -4.21 1.59
CA ALA A 62 3.20 -4.50 1.73
C ALA A 62 3.98 -4.22 0.44
N LEU A 63 3.44 -4.63 -0.71
CA LEU A 63 4.02 -4.39 -2.03
C LEU A 63 4.07 -2.89 -2.35
N GLY A 64 3.00 -2.14 -2.12
CA GLY A 64 2.99 -0.70 -2.36
C GLY A 64 3.95 0.08 -1.46
N LYS A 65 4.09 -0.32 -0.19
CA LYS A 65 5.15 0.22 0.69
C LYS A 65 6.53 -0.09 0.11
N ALA A 66 6.77 -1.33 -0.33
CA ALA A 66 8.04 -1.71 -0.95
C ALA A 66 8.34 -0.93 -2.25
N CYS A 67 7.32 -0.61 -3.05
CA CYS A 67 7.44 0.28 -4.21
C CYS A 67 7.87 1.70 -3.80
N LEU A 68 7.26 2.25 -2.74
CA LEU A 68 7.56 3.60 -2.23
C LEU A 68 8.95 3.67 -1.58
N ASP A 69 9.38 2.60 -0.93
CA ASP A 69 10.71 2.47 -0.32
C ASP A 69 11.81 2.16 -1.35
N GLY A 70 11.44 1.79 -2.58
CA GLY A 70 12.37 1.37 -3.64
C GLY A 70 12.95 -0.04 -3.46
N ARG A 71 12.37 -0.85 -2.56
CA ARG A 71 12.74 -2.27 -2.37
C ARG A 71 12.23 -3.18 -3.50
N VAL A 72 11.21 -2.73 -4.22
CA VAL A 72 10.63 -3.40 -5.38
C VAL A 72 10.55 -2.39 -6.50
N PHE A 73 10.93 -2.78 -7.71
CA PHE A 73 10.73 -1.92 -8.87
C PHE A 73 9.26 -1.88 -9.23
N CYS A 74 8.67 -0.69 -9.19
CA CYS A 74 7.31 -0.45 -9.64
C CYS A 74 7.38 0.72 -10.63
N SER A 75 7.02 0.46 -11.89
CA SER A 75 7.06 1.45 -12.96
C SER A 75 6.38 2.74 -12.49
N PRO A 76 7.06 3.90 -12.53
CA PRO A 76 6.48 5.15 -12.07
C PRO A 76 5.37 5.60 -13.03
N GLY A 77 4.39 6.33 -12.49
CA GLY A 77 3.48 7.13 -13.32
C GLY A 77 4.09 8.50 -13.60
N GLU A 78 3.30 9.38 -14.21
CA GLU A 78 3.68 10.78 -14.36
C GLU A 78 3.74 11.44 -12.97
N PRO A 79 4.89 12.00 -12.56
CA PRO A 79 5.00 12.70 -11.29
C PRO A 79 4.04 13.89 -11.27
N THR A 80 3.18 13.96 -10.28
CA THR A 80 2.29 15.11 -10.10
C THR A 80 2.84 16.07 -9.05
N VAL A 81 2.69 17.36 -9.34
CA VAL A 81 2.99 18.45 -8.40
C VAL A 81 1.69 18.85 -7.70
N ASP A 82 1.02 17.88 -7.07
CA ASP A 82 -0.26 18.12 -6.42
C ASP A 82 -0.11 19.25 -5.38
N ALA A 83 -0.96 20.27 -5.49
CA ALA A 83 -0.98 21.42 -4.58
C ALA A 83 -1.15 20.96 -3.11
N ALA A 84 -1.81 19.83 -2.88
CA ALA A 84 -1.94 19.21 -1.56
C ALA A 84 -0.58 18.88 -0.94
N PHE A 85 0.42 18.48 -1.73
CA PHE A 85 1.76 18.15 -1.21
C PHE A 85 2.52 19.38 -0.71
N SER A 86 2.16 20.57 -1.17
CA SER A 86 2.72 21.83 -0.70
C SER A 86 2.00 22.35 0.54
N ALA A 87 0.73 21.97 0.74
CA ALA A 87 -0.03 22.33 1.93
C ALA A 87 0.38 21.54 3.19
N LEU A 88 0.97 20.35 3.02
CA LEU A 88 1.42 19.49 4.11
C LEU A 88 2.78 19.95 4.67
N LYS A 89 2.80 20.33 5.95
CA LYS A 89 3.96 20.90 6.66
C LYS A 89 4.76 19.85 7.42
N SER A 90 5.57 19.05 6.74
CA SER A 90 6.39 17.99 7.39
C SER A 90 7.33 18.53 8.48
N ASP A 91 7.81 19.76 8.33
CA ASP A 91 8.64 20.46 9.31
C ASP A 91 7.96 20.61 10.67
N TYR A 92 6.71 21.07 10.68
CA TYR A 92 5.91 21.18 11.90
C TYR A 92 5.77 19.82 12.61
N TYR A 93 5.41 18.76 11.87
CA TYR A 93 5.20 17.44 12.45
C TYR A 93 6.49 16.78 12.93
N CYS A 94 7.58 16.91 12.19
CA CYS A 94 8.88 16.41 12.60
C CYS A 94 9.39 17.12 13.86
N TYR A 95 9.16 18.44 13.97
CA TYR A 95 9.51 19.23 15.16
C TYR A 95 8.67 18.85 16.39
N LEU A 96 7.36 18.61 16.23
CA LEU A 96 6.49 18.17 17.34
C LEU A 96 7.03 16.92 18.05
N LYS A 97 7.61 15.98 17.29
CA LYS A 97 8.23 14.75 17.84
C LYS A 97 9.67 14.96 18.29
N ASN A 98 10.39 15.90 17.69
CA ASN A 98 11.82 16.13 17.92
C ASN A 98 12.07 17.62 18.19
N ARG A 99 11.79 18.07 19.41
CA ARG A 99 11.84 19.49 19.78
C ARG A 99 13.25 20.10 19.78
N ASP A 100 14.28 19.26 19.88
CA ASP A 100 15.67 19.72 19.74
C ASP A 100 16.01 19.90 18.26
N VAL A 101 16.19 21.16 17.87
CA VAL A 101 16.48 21.59 16.50
C VAL A 101 17.83 21.05 16.00
N LYS A 102 18.77 20.75 16.91
CA LYS A 102 20.07 20.18 16.56
C LYS A 102 20.07 18.66 16.54
N SER A 103 18.99 18.02 17.01
CA SER A 103 18.92 16.56 17.07
C SER A 103 19.06 15.93 15.68
N GLU A 104 19.78 14.82 15.64
CA GLU A 104 19.87 13.99 14.45
C GLU A 104 18.50 13.43 14.06
N ASN A 105 17.64 13.16 15.05
CA ASN A 105 16.28 12.65 14.83
C ASN A 105 15.40 13.63 14.04
N LEU A 106 15.47 14.94 14.32
CA LEU A 106 14.75 15.94 13.54
C LEU A 106 15.23 15.95 12.07
N ARG A 107 16.55 15.95 11.87
CA ARG A 107 17.16 15.92 10.53
C ARG A 107 16.77 14.67 9.76
N ASN A 108 16.78 13.51 10.42
CA ASN A 108 16.38 12.23 9.82
C ASN A 108 14.89 12.24 9.44
N CYS A 109 14.00 12.70 10.33
CA CYS A 109 12.57 12.83 10.03
C CYS A 109 12.31 13.70 8.78
N LEU A 110 12.92 14.88 8.72
CA LEU A 110 12.78 15.79 7.57
C LEU A 110 13.30 15.16 6.27
N LYS A 111 14.44 14.48 6.34
CA LYS A 111 15.05 13.80 5.19
C LYS A 111 14.15 12.69 4.68
N GLU A 112 13.64 11.84 5.57
CA GLU A 112 12.73 10.76 5.20
C GLU A 112 11.43 11.29 4.60
N GLU A 113 10.82 12.32 5.19
CA GLU A 113 9.60 12.94 4.66
C GLU A 113 9.80 13.52 3.25
N LYS A 114 10.95 14.16 3.01
CA LYS A 114 11.31 14.65 1.67
C LYS A 114 11.43 13.51 0.66
N ILE A 115 12.02 12.39 1.06
CA ILE A 115 12.14 11.19 0.21
C ILE A 115 10.74 10.63 -0.06
N ARG A 116 9.91 10.43 0.97
CA ARG A 116 8.54 9.92 0.83
C ARG A 116 7.70 10.80 -0.09
N LYS A 117 7.76 12.13 0.05
CA LYS A 117 7.10 13.08 -0.86
C LYS A 117 7.51 12.86 -2.32
N SER A 118 8.81 12.78 -2.58
CA SER A 118 9.35 12.55 -3.93
C SER A 118 8.91 11.22 -4.52
N GLN A 119 8.95 10.15 -3.73
CA GLN A 119 8.53 8.82 -4.18
C GLN A 119 7.02 8.76 -4.43
N LEU A 120 6.23 9.28 -3.50
CA LEU A 120 4.77 9.29 -3.59
C LEU A 120 4.28 10.07 -4.81
N ALA A 121 4.92 11.19 -5.15
CA ALA A 121 4.55 12.02 -6.30
C ALA A 121 4.53 11.22 -7.62
N LYS A 122 5.42 10.22 -7.76
CA LYS A 122 5.51 9.35 -8.95
C LYS A 122 4.31 8.43 -9.12
N TYR A 123 3.54 8.20 -8.07
CA TYR A 123 2.40 7.26 -8.10
C TYR A 123 1.06 7.98 -8.06
N TRP A 124 1.05 9.21 -7.54
CA TRP A 124 -0.15 9.92 -7.11
C TRP A 124 -1.19 10.17 -8.21
N ALA A 125 -0.76 10.49 -9.43
CA ALA A 125 -1.66 10.79 -10.56
C ALA A 125 -2.66 9.67 -10.88
N ASN A 126 -2.22 8.43 -10.66
CA ASN A 126 -2.95 7.24 -11.07
C ASN A 126 -3.75 6.62 -9.91
N LEU A 127 -3.79 7.28 -8.75
CA LEU A 127 -4.56 6.81 -7.61
C LEU A 127 -6.02 7.28 -7.70
N PRO A 128 -6.99 6.54 -7.13
CA PRO A 128 -8.38 6.96 -7.13
C PRO A 128 -8.57 8.28 -6.39
N LYS A 129 -9.19 9.28 -7.04
CA LYS A 129 -9.35 10.62 -6.48
C LYS A 129 -10.06 10.63 -5.11
N GLY A 130 -11.13 9.84 -4.96
CA GLY A 130 -11.83 9.72 -3.68
C GLY A 130 -10.94 9.16 -2.56
N LYS A 131 -9.99 8.29 -2.89
CA LYS A 131 -9.01 7.75 -1.95
C LYS A 131 -7.95 8.79 -1.59
N THR A 132 -7.39 9.50 -2.59
CA THR A 132 -6.38 10.54 -2.35
C THR A 132 -6.94 11.68 -1.51
N ASP A 133 -8.16 12.13 -1.76
CA ASP A 133 -8.83 13.19 -1.00
C ASP A 133 -9.04 12.75 0.47
N TRP A 134 -9.51 11.52 0.69
CA TRP A 134 -9.65 10.95 2.03
C TRP A 134 -8.31 10.82 2.77
N CYS A 135 -7.25 10.36 2.07
CA CYS A 135 -5.92 10.26 2.63
C CYS A 135 -5.33 11.62 3.01
N ILE A 136 -5.52 12.65 2.16
CA ILE A 136 -5.12 14.03 2.45
C ILE A 136 -5.83 14.53 3.71
N GLY A 137 -7.14 14.32 3.82
CA GLY A 137 -7.91 14.69 5.01
C GLY A 137 -7.33 14.08 6.30
N ASN A 138 -6.95 12.80 6.27
CA ASN A 138 -6.32 12.12 7.42
C ASN A 138 -4.88 12.56 7.69
N ALA A 139 -4.13 12.98 6.66
CA ALA A 139 -2.75 13.43 6.81
C ALA A 139 -2.61 14.77 7.56
N PHE A 140 -3.69 15.55 7.69
CA PHE A 140 -3.75 16.73 8.57
C PHE A 140 -3.90 16.37 10.07
N GLY A 141 -3.85 15.09 10.43
CA GLY A 141 -3.86 14.61 11.82
C GLY A 141 -2.59 15.00 12.61
N ARG A 142 -2.74 15.29 13.91
CA ARG A 142 -1.76 16.08 14.70
C ARG A 142 -0.43 15.40 15.08
N ASN A 143 -0.29 14.08 14.91
CA ASN A 143 0.76 13.32 15.59
C ASN A 143 1.71 12.55 14.68
N PHE A 144 1.58 12.63 13.35
CA PHE A 144 2.42 11.85 12.46
C PHE A 144 2.93 12.68 11.28
N PRO A 145 4.15 12.41 10.80
CA PRO A 145 4.64 13.00 9.56
C PRO A 145 3.66 12.73 8.40
N PRO A 146 3.26 13.75 7.64
CA PRO A 146 2.13 13.66 6.72
C PRO A 146 2.41 12.74 5.54
N PHE A 147 3.63 12.72 5.00
CA PHE A 147 3.96 11.81 3.89
C PHE A 147 4.11 10.37 4.36
N GLN A 148 4.51 10.12 5.60
CA GLN A 148 4.40 8.80 6.21
C GLN A 148 2.93 8.31 6.26
N VAL A 149 2.00 9.17 6.65
CA VAL A 149 0.56 8.86 6.67
C VAL A 149 0.04 8.61 5.25
N LEU A 150 0.32 9.51 4.31
CA LEU A 150 -0.12 9.36 2.93
C LEU A 150 0.42 8.09 2.27
N SER A 151 1.72 7.84 2.38
CA SER A 151 2.35 6.63 1.85
C SER A 151 1.70 5.36 2.39
N SER A 152 1.37 5.32 3.68
CA SER A 152 0.68 4.18 4.28
C SER A 152 -0.78 4.06 3.81
N CYS A 153 -1.44 5.20 3.60
CA CYS A 153 -2.85 5.26 3.23
C CYS A 153 -3.13 4.72 1.82
N VAL A 154 -2.21 4.96 0.88
CA VAL A 154 -2.36 4.59 -0.54
C VAL A 154 -1.53 3.37 -0.97
N ALA A 155 -0.77 2.79 -0.05
CA ALA A 155 0.10 1.65 -0.37
C ALA A 155 -0.70 0.47 -0.95
N ASP A 156 -1.88 0.17 -0.40
CA ASP A 156 -2.74 -0.91 -0.90
C ASP A 156 -3.14 -0.67 -2.37
N ASP A 157 -3.55 0.55 -2.73
CA ASP A 157 -3.90 0.90 -4.12
C ASP A 157 -2.72 0.72 -5.08
N ILE A 158 -1.50 1.12 -4.67
CA ILE A 158 -0.29 0.92 -5.48
C ILE A 158 -0.03 -0.59 -5.69
N GLY A 159 -0.17 -1.40 -4.64
CA GLY A 159 -0.01 -2.86 -4.74
C GLY A 159 -1.10 -3.52 -5.58
N ILE A 160 -2.35 -3.09 -5.45
CA ILE A 160 -3.47 -3.58 -6.28
C ILE A 160 -3.22 -3.27 -7.76
N GLN A 161 -2.65 -2.11 -8.10
CA GLN A 161 -2.26 -1.79 -9.47
C GLN A 161 -1.23 -2.78 -10.02
N CYS A 162 -0.30 -3.25 -9.20
CA CYS A 162 0.65 -4.30 -9.58
C CYS A 162 -0.08 -5.63 -9.86
N PHE A 163 -0.98 -6.06 -8.96
CA PHE A 163 -1.72 -7.32 -9.12
C PHE A 163 -2.62 -7.33 -10.36
N LYS A 164 -3.22 -6.17 -10.69
CA LYS A 164 -4.07 -6.00 -11.87
C LYS A 164 -3.27 -5.74 -13.16
N HIS A 165 -1.94 -5.76 -13.11
CA HIS A 165 -1.05 -5.40 -14.21
C HIS A 165 -1.29 -4.00 -14.80
N ALA A 166 -2.01 -3.13 -14.09
CA ALA A 166 -2.12 -1.71 -14.41
C ALA A 166 -0.79 -0.98 -14.20
N ARG A 167 0.12 -1.59 -13.43
CA ARG A 167 1.49 -1.13 -13.21
C ARG A 167 2.45 -2.32 -13.32
N GLN A 168 3.56 -2.13 -14.03
CA GLN A 168 4.62 -3.14 -14.07
C GLN A 168 5.37 -3.13 -12.74
N CYS A 169 5.36 -4.25 -12.01
CA CYS A 169 6.06 -4.41 -10.75
C CYS A 169 6.90 -5.68 -10.79
N ARG A 170 8.17 -5.58 -10.42
CA ARG A 170 9.13 -6.70 -10.41
C ARG A 170 9.83 -6.75 -9.06
N ALA A 171 9.92 -7.94 -8.47
CA ALA A 171 10.79 -8.15 -7.32
C ALA A 171 12.21 -7.70 -7.70
N GLY A 172 12.84 -6.93 -6.81
CA GLY A 172 14.20 -6.41 -7.00
C GLY A 172 15.26 -7.50 -6.89
#